data_AF-A0A2L1GRA1-F1
#
_entry.id   AF-A0A2L1GRA1-F1
#
_cell.length_a   1.000
_cell.length_b   1.000
_cell.length_c   1.000
_cell.angle_alpha   90.00
_cell.angle_beta   90.00
_cell.angle_gamma   90.00
#
_symmetry.space_group_name_H-M   'P 1'
#
loop_
_entity.id
_entity.type
_entity.pdbx_description
1 polymer ?
#
loop_
_entity_poly.entity_id
_entity_poly.type
_entity_poly.pdbx_seq_one_letter_code
_entity_poly.pdbx_strand_id
1 'polypeptide(L)' 'MAATQAGRAASENDCERCGDPLIFAMQDRQHQFSLDLVTVLQCLRVAEREGFVPALPPEWWWAVEGHYYPLE' A
#
# COMPACT_ATOMS: atom_id res chain seq x y z
N MET A 1 -13.38 38.40 15.24
CA MET A 1 -12.15 37.62 15.47
C MET A 1 -12.48 36.13 15.38
N ALA A 2 -11.54 35.33 14.86
CA ALA A 2 -11.62 33.93 14.41
C ALA A 2 -12.36 33.78 13.06
N ALA A 3 -11.71 33.59 11.89
CA ALA A 3 -10.63 32.68 11.46
C ALA A 3 -10.92 31.21 11.79
N THR A 4 -10.80 30.21 10.92
CA THR A 4 -10.60 30.06 9.47
C THR A 4 -10.79 28.55 9.21
N GLN A 5 -11.38 28.21 8.06
CA GLN A 5 -11.36 26.92 7.36
C GLN A 5 -12.07 25.70 7.98
N ALA A 6 -13.32 25.52 7.54
CA ALA A 6 -13.91 24.21 7.30
C ALA A 6 -13.03 23.42 6.31
N GLY A 7 -12.84 22.13 6.60
CA GLY A 7 -11.98 21.22 5.87
C GLY A 7 -12.23 21.26 4.36
N ARG A 8 -11.14 21.41 3.60
CA ARG A 8 -11.20 21.22 2.15
C ARG A 8 -11.35 19.73 1.86
N ALA A 9 -12.48 19.43 1.25
CA ALA A 9 -12.82 18.17 0.64
C ALA A 9 -11.68 17.66 -0.25
N ALA A 10 -11.44 16.36 -0.16
CA ALA A 10 -10.61 15.63 -1.10
C ALA A 10 -11.07 15.97 -2.53
N SER A 11 -10.15 16.46 -3.35
CA SER A 11 -10.41 16.73 -4.76
C SER A 11 -10.67 15.39 -5.46
N GLU A 12 -11.89 15.23 -5.98
CA GLU A 12 -12.29 14.22 -6.95
C GLU A 12 -11.29 14.18 -8.12
N ASN A 13 -10.31 13.29 -8.02
CA ASN A 13 -9.81 12.55 -9.17
C ASN A 13 -10.24 11.11 -8.94
N ASP A 14 -11.54 10.87 -9.11
CA ASP A 14 -12.13 9.53 -9.12
C ASP A 14 -11.73 8.84 -10.42
N CYS A 15 -10.47 8.46 -10.52
CA CYS A 15 -10.11 7.39 -11.41
C CYS A 15 -10.45 6.10 -10.68
N GLU A 16 -11.59 5.50 -11.02
CA GLU A 16 -12.10 4.22 -10.50
C GLU A 16 -11.10 3.05 -10.65
N ARG A 17 -9.95 3.28 -11.30
CA ARG A 17 -8.86 2.32 -11.56
C ARG A 17 -7.44 2.81 -11.24
N CYS A 18 -7.23 4.04 -10.74
CA CYS A 18 -5.87 4.59 -10.59
C CYS A 18 -5.35 4.61 -9.13
N GLY A 19 -6.14 4.16 -8.16
CA GLY A 19 -5.69 4.05 -6.78
C GLY A 19 -5.19 2.63 -6.50
N ASP A 20 -4.04 2.50 -5.83
CA ASP A 20 -3.71 1.24 -5.16
C ASP A 20 -4.91 0.83 -4.28
N PRO A 21 -5.48 -0.37 -4.47
CA PRO A 21 -6.81 -0.69 -3.95
C PRO A 21 -6.86 -0.77 -2.42
N LEU A 22 -5.70 -0.78 -1.76
CA LEU A 22 -5.56 -0.94 -0.31
C LEU A 22 -4.44 -0.05 0.21
N ILE A 23 -4.79 0.88 1.10
CA ILE A 23 -3.87 1.73 1.86
C ILE A 23 -4.00 1.39 3.35
N PHE A 24 -2.87 1.10 3.99
CA PHE A 24 -2.77 0.72 5.39
C PHE A 24 -2.31 1.92 6.22
N ALA A 25 -3.15 2.40 7.13
CA ALA A 25 -2.76 3.42 8.10
C ALA A 25 -1.95 2.78 9.24
N MET A 26 -0.74 3.28 9.47
CA MET A 26 0.21 2.78 10.46
C MET A 26 0.54 3.89 11.46
N GLN A 27 0.65 3.51 12.72
CA GLN A 27 0.99 4.45 13.79
C GLN A 27 1.89 3.79 14.84
N ASP A 28 3.00 4.46 15.16
CA ASP A 28 3.79 4.17 16.35
C ASP A 28 3.60 5.29 17.40
N ARG A 29 4.43 5.31 18.46
CA ARG A 29 4.30 6.32 19.53
C ARG A 29 4.64 7.75 19.10
N GLN A 30 5.34 7.94 17.99
CA GLN A 30 5.88 9.23 17.54
C GLN A 30 5.49 9.60 16.09
N HIS A 31 5.08 8.62 15.27
CA HIS A 31 4.83 8.81 13.85
C HIS A 31 3.51 8.17 13.42
N GLN A 32 2.88 8.82 12.45
CA GLN A 32 1.76 8.28 11.69
C GLN A 32 2.14 8.33 10.22
N PHE A 33 1.98 7.21 9.53
CA PHE A 33 2.25 7.11 8.10
C PHE A 33 1.31 6.09 7.48
N SER A 34 1.20 6.11 6.16
CA SER A 34 0.42 5.13 5.41
C SER A 34 1.33 4.33 4.50
N LEU A 35 1.01 3.05 4.31
CA LEU A 35 1.67 2.18 3.33
C LEU A 35 0.65 1.75 2.28
N ASP A 36 1.03 1.82 1.01
CA ASP A 36 0.28 1.13 -0.04
C ASP A 36 0.52 -0.39 0.02
N LEU A 37 -0.38 -1.16 -0.58
CA LEU A 37 -0.27 -2.61 -0.64
C LEU A 37 1.01 -3.08 -1.35
N VAL A 38 1.42 -2.37 -2.40
CA VAL A 38 2.62 -2.68 -3.18
C VAL A 38 3.86 -2.70 -2.27
N THR A 39 4.00 -1.69 -1.41
CA THR A 39 5.07 -1.58 -0.42
C THR A 39 5.00 -2.71 0.59
N VAL A 40 3.81 -3.07 1.09
CA VAL A 40 3.64 -4.22 2.00
C VAL A 40 4.10 -5.53 1.35
N LEU A 41 3.75 -5.75 0.08
CA LEU A 41 4.17 -6.94 -0.68
C LEU A 41 5.69 -6.97 -0.90
N GLN A 42 6.31 -5.83 -1.18
CA GLN A 42 7.77 -5.71 -1.28
C GLN A 42 8.45 -6.04 0.06
N CYS A 43 7.92 -5.53 1.18
CA CYS A 43 8.43 -5.88 2.51
C CYS A 43 8.31 -7.38 2.77
N LEU A 44 7.20 -8.01 2.39
CA LEU A 44 7.01 -9.46 2.52
C LEU A 44 8.05 -10.24 1.70
N ARG A 45 8.33 -9.81 0.46
CA ARG A 45 9.34 -10.44 -0.40
C ARG A 45 10.75 -10.36 0.20
N VAL A 46 11.09 -9.23 0.82
CA VAL A 46 12.35 -9.09 1.56
C VAL A 46 12.37 -10.03 2.76
N ALA A 47 11.30 -10.07 3.56
CA ALA A 47 11.24 -10.94 4.74
C ALA A 47 11.36 -12.43 4.40
N GLU A 48 10.78 -12.88 3.28
CA GLU A 48 10.97 -14.22 2.71
C GLU A 48 12.45 -14.47 2.33
N ARG A 49 13.07 -13.54 1.59
CA ARG A 49 14.47 -13.68 1.14
C ARG A 49 15.47 -13.72 2.31
N GLU A 50 15.23 -12.93 3.34
CA GLU A 50 16.06 -12.88 4.55
C GLU A 50 15.74 -14.02 5.54
N GLY A 51 14.74 -14.86 5.27
CA GLY A 51 14.38 -16.03 6.08
C GLY A 51 13.56 -15.73 7.34
N PHE A 52 13.02 -14.51 7.49
CA PHE A 52 12.10 -14.17 8.57
C PHE A 52 10.69 -14.72 8.35
N VAL A 53 10.31 -14.96 7.09
CA VAL A 53 9.06 -15.61 6.69
C VAL A 53 9.40 -16.88 5.91
N PRO A 54 8.66 -17.99 6.09
CA PRO A 54 8.83 -19.18 5.27
C PRO A 54 8.70 -18.88 3.78
N ALA A 55 9.39 -19.68 2.94
CA ALA A 55 9.23 -19.59 1.50
C ALA A 55 7.76 -19.81 1.12
N LEU A 56 7.18 -18.84 0.43
CA LEU A 56 5.84 -18.92 -0.12
C LEU A 56 5.89 -19.68 -1.45
N PRO A 57 4.81 -20.38 -1.83
CA PRO A 57 4.78 -21.08 -3.10
C PRO A 57 4.97 -20.10 -4.29
N PRO A 58 5.80 -20.42 -5.30
CA PRO A 58 6.04 -19.54 -6.45
C PRO A 58 4.77 -19.09 -7.16
N GLU A 59 3.75 -19.95 -7.24
CA GLU A 59 2.46 -19.65 -7.83
C GLU A 59 1.69 -18.53 -7.12
N TRP A 60 1.93 -18.33 -5.82
CA TRP A 60 1.35 -17.23 -5.08
C TRP A 60 1.94 -15.90 -5.54
N TRP A 61 3.27 -15.84 -5.69
CA TRP A 61 3.96 -14.65 -6.20
C TRP A 61 3.58 -14.35 -7.65
N TRP A 62 3.43 -15.36 -8.51
CA TRP A 62 2.96 -15.14 -9.89
C TRP A 62 1.55 -14.54 -9.96
N ALA A 63 0.64 -15.01 -9.09
CA ALA A 63 -0.68 -14.42 -9.00
C ALA A 63 -0.60 -12.95 -8.57
N VAL A 64 0.17 -12.65 -7.52
CA VAL A 64 0.39 -11.28 -7.03
C VAL A 64 1.00 -10.38 -8.12
N GLU A 65 2.03 -10.85 -8.82
CA GLU A 65 2.67 -10.12 -9.92
C GLU A 65 1.69 -9.86 -11.07
N GLY A 66 0.88 -10.85 -11.46
CA GLY A 66 -0.15 -10.67 -12.48
C GLY A 66 -1.28 -9.70 -12.10
N HIS A 67 -1.53 -9.50 -10.81
CA HIS A 67 -2.56 -8.59 -10.31
C HIS A 67 -2.05 -7.15 -10.10
N TYR A 68 -0.80 -6.97 -9.67
CA TYR A 68 -0.28 -5.68 -9.20
C TYR A 68 0.89 -5.13 -10.01
N TYR A 69 1.59 -5.98 -10.77
CA TYR A 69 2.68 -5.57 -11.67
C TYR A 69 2.42 -6.07 -13.10
N PRO A 70 1.27 -5.74 -13.72
CA PRO A 70 1.03 -6.09 -15.12
C PRO A 70 2.13 -5.44 -15.97
N LEU A 71 2.83 -6.25 -16.75
CA LEU A 71 3.75 -5.78 -17.78
C LEU A 71 2.91 -5.10 -18.86
N GLU A 72 3.04 -3.77 -19.00
CA GLU A 72 2.55 -3.04 -20.19
C GLU A 72 3.42 -3.32 -21.42
#